data_AF-A0A8C6BA66-F1
#
_entry.id   AF-A0A8C6BA66-F1
#
_cell.length_a   1.000
_cell.length_b   1.000
_cell.length_c   1.000
_cell.angle_alpha   90.00
_cell.angle_beta   90.00
_cell.angle_gamma   90.00
#
_symmetry.space_group_name_H-M   'P 1'
#
loop_
_entity.id
_entity.type
_entity.pdbx_description
1 polymer ?
#
loop_
_entity_poly.entity_id
_entity_poly.type
_entity_poly.pdbx_seq_one_letter_code
_entity_poly.pdbx_strand_id
1 'polypeptide(L)'
;MKKKKYVNSGTVTLLSFAVESECTFLDYIKGGTQINFTVAIDFTASNGNPSQSTSLHYMSPYQLNAYALALTAVGEIIQHYDSDKMFPALGFGAKLPPDGRVSHEFPLNGNQENPSCCGIDGILEAYHHSLRTVQLYGPTNFAPVVTHVARNAAEVQDGSQYSVLLIITDGVISDMAQTKEAIVNAAKLPMSIIIIGVGQAEFDAMVELDGDDVRISSRGKLAERDIVQFVPFRDYVDRTGNHVLSMARLARDVLAEIPDQLVSYMKAQGIRPRTLPAAPERSPPRSPTRTPPASPLHTHI
;
A
#
# COMPACT_ATOMS: atom_id res chain seq x y z
N MET A 1 -4.29 51.61 -21.01
CA MET A 1 -5.32 52.67 -21.15
C MET A 1 -6.63 52.20 -20.53
N LYS A 2 -7.05 52.72 -19.36
CA LYS A 2 -8.41 52.51 -18.84
C LYS A 2 -9.35 53.49 -19.56
N LYS A 3 -10.40 52.99 -20.24
CA LYS A 3 -11.39 53.84 -20.93
C LYS A 3 -12.17 54.67 -19.88
N LYS A 4 -12.35 55.98 -20.14
CA LYS A 4 -12.99 57.00 -19.28
C LYS A 4 -14.49 56.75 -18.89
N LYS A 5 -15.05 55.56 -19.17
CA LYS A 5 -16.46 55.20 -18.91
C LYS A 5 -16.67 53.82 -18.24
N TYR A 6 -15.63 53.24 -17.66
CA TYR A 6 -15.76 51.95 -16.97
C TYR A 6 -16.36 52.15 -15.57
N VAL A 7 -17.55 51.59 -15.32
CA VAL A 7 -18.30 51.72 -14.06
C VAL A 7 -18.14 50.47 -13.19
N ASN A 8 -18.47 49.29 -13.72
CA ASN A 8 -18.30 47.98 -13.09
C ASN A 8 -18.48 46.89 -14.17
N SER A 9 -17.72 45.78 -14.11
CA SER A 9 -17.90 44.58 -14.97
C SER A 9 -18.99 43.62 -14.47
N GLY A 10 -19.63 43.90 -13.34
CA GLY A 10 -20.63 43.04 -12.67
C GLY A 10 -20.32 42.84 -11.19
N THR A 11 -21.34 42.51 -10.39
CA THR A 11 -21.21 42.19 -8.96
C THR A 11 -21.39 40.69 -8.74
N VAL A 12 -20.39 40.04 -8.14
CA VAL A 12 -20.51 38.68 -7.61
C VAL A 12 -21.08 38.77 -6.20
N THR A 13 -22.17 38.04 -5.94
CA THR A 13 -22.82 38.00 -4.63
C THR A 13 -22.80 36.56 -4.13
N LEU A 14 -22.18 36.32 -2.97
CA LEU A 14 -22.17 35.01 -2.32
C LEU A 14 -23.52 34.80 -1.62
N LEU A 15 -24.36 33.92 -2.18
CA LEU A 15 -25.72 33.68 -1.68
C LEU A 15 -25.74 32.80 -0.41
N SER A 16 -24.80 31.85 -0.32
CA SER A 16 -24.63 30.98 0.82
C SER A 16 -23.18 30.49 0.88
N PHE A 17 -22.71 30.18 2.08
CA PHE A 17 -21.49 29.43 2.28
C PHE A 17 -21.70 28.45 3.44
N ALA A 18 -21.09 27.27 3.32
CA ALA A 18 -21.00 26.28 4.38
C ALA A 18 -19.53 25.99 4.61
N VAL A 19 -19.15 25.81 5.88
CA VAL A 19 -17.81 25.36 6.27
C VAL A 19 -17.97 23.91 6.72
N GLU A 20 -17.44 22.99 5.94
CA GLU A 20 -17.43 21.57 6.25
C GLU A 20 -16.01 21.13 6.59
N SER A 21 -15.85 20.40 7.69
CA SER A 21 -14.56 19.78 8.00
C SER A 21 -14.42 18.53 7.13
N GLU A 22 -13.43 18.53 6.25
CA GLU A 22 -13.07 17.33 5.51
C GLU A 22 -12.26 16.38 6.39
N CYS A 23 -12.56 15.08 6.30
CA CYS A 23 -11.79 14.05 6.97
C CYS A 23 -10.51 13.80 6.16
N THR A 24 -9.36 13.84 6.84
CA THR A 24 -8.05 13.56 6.26
C THR A 24 -7.69 12.09 6.41
N PHE A 25 -6.72 11.62 5.63
CA PHE A 25 -6.14 10.28 5.78
C PHE A 25 -5.73 9.98 7.24
N LEU A 26 -5.05 10.94 7.89
CA LEU A 26 -4.60 10.77 9.27
C LEU A 26 -5.75 10.67 10.27
N ASP A 27 -6.93 11.23 9.98
CA ASP A 27 -8.09 11.08 10.84
C ASP A 27 -8.58 9.62 10.84
N TYR A 28 -8.58 8.94 9.69
CA TYR A 28 -8.91 7.53 9.59
C TYR A 28 -7.89 6.64 10.30
N ILE A 29 -6.58 6.90 10.10
CA ILE A 29 -5.51 6.14 10.78
C ILE A 29 -5.60 6.32 12.31
N LYS A 30 -5.78 7.55 12.78
CA LYS A 30 -6.00 7.82 14.22
C LYS A 30 -7.30 7.22 14.75
N GLY A 31 -8.31 7.09 13.89
CA GLY A 31 -9.57 6.39 14.18
C GLY A 31 -9.46 4.87 14.20
N GLY A 32 -8.27 4.31 13.93
CA GLY A 32 -8.02 2.87 13.99
C GLY A 32 -8.25 2.12 12.69
N THR A 33 -8.33 2.81 11.54
CA THR A 33 -8.24 2.14 10.23
C THR A 33 -6.84 1.56 10.08
N GLN A 34 -6.75 0.25 9.86
CA GLN A 34 -5.51 -0.48 9.60
C GLN A 34 -5.23 -0.52 8.10
N ILE A 35 -3.95 -0.38 7.73
CA ILE A 35 -3.49 -0.59 6.36
C ILE A 35 -2.80 -1.95 6.30
N ASN A 36 -3.38 -2.87 5.54
CA ASN A 36 -2.87 -4.22 5.38
C ASN A 36 -2.06 -4.31 4.09
N PHE A 37 -0.76 -4.62 4.19
CA PHE A 37 0.11 -4.62 3.03
C PHE A 37 0.42 -6.03 2.53
N THR A 38 0.14 -6.30 1.25
CA THR A 38 0.50 -7.55 0.56
C THR A 38 1.57 -7.27 -0.47
N VAL A 39 2.61 -8.11 -0.49
CA VAL A 39 3.68 -8.06 -1.50
C VAL A 39 3.45 -9.17 -2.52
N ALA A 40 3.56 -8.85 -3.81
CA ALA A 40 3.61 -9.80 -4.91
C ALA A 40 4.88 -9.56 -5.74
N ILE A 41 5.72 -10.58 -5.83
CA ILE A 41 7.01 -10.52 -6.54
C ILE A 41 6.92 -11.35 -7.82
N ASP A 42 7.34 -10.74 -8.91
CA ASP A 42 7.49 -11.40 -10.21
C ASP A 42 8.68 -12.37 -10.17
N PHE A 43 8.44 -13.65 -10.47
CA PHE A 43 9.44 -14.71 -10.62
C PHE A 43 9.48 -15.24 -12.05
N THR A 44 9.19 -14.40 -13.05
CA THR A 44 9.22 -14.82 -14.45
C THR A 44 10.63 -14.88 -15.03
N ALA A 45 10.79 -15.67 -16.09
CA ALA A 45 12.08 -15.98 -16.72
C ALA A 45 12.70 -14.78 -17.45
N SER A 46 11.94 -13.72 -17.76
CA SER A 46 12.46 -12.47 -18.32
C SER A 46 13.49 -11.81 -17.40
N ASN A 47 13.41 -12.07 -16.09
CA ASN A 47 14.39 -11.63 -15.10
C ASN A 47 15.77 -12.30 -15.21
N GLY A 48 15.91 -13.37 -16.00
CA GLY A 48 17.14 -14.14 -16.14
C GLY A 48 17.47 -15.03 -14.92
N ASN A 49 18.49 -15.87 -15.05
CA ASN A 49 18.84 -16.85 -14.01
C ASN A 49 19.44 -16.15 -12.77
N PRO A 50 18.91 -16.35 -11.55
CA PRO A 50 19.39 -15.71 -10.31
C PRO A 50 20.87 -15.96 -9.98
N SER A 51 21.50 -16.99 -10.56
CA SER A 51 22.93 -17.28 -10.41
C SER A 51 23.84 -16.42 -11.31
N GLN A 52 23.26 -15.72 -12.29
CA GLN A 52 23.99 -14.89 -13.25
C GLN A 52 23.93 -13.42 -12.85
N SER A 53 25.07 -12.72 -12.94
CA SER A 53 25.17 -11.29 -12.58
C SER A 53 24.34 -10.36 -13.46
N THR A 54 23.86 -10.84 -14.61
CA THR A 54 22.97 -10.09 -15.51
C THR A 54 21.49 -10.19 -15.11
N SER A 55 21.14 -11.08 -14.17
CA SER A 55 19.76 -11.25 -13.72
C SER A 55 19.31 -10.11 -12.82
N LEU A 56 18.05 -9.70 -12.96
CA LEU A 56 17.41 -8.76 -12.04
C LEU A 56 17.19 -9.40 -10.64
N HIS A 57 17.19 -10.73 -10.57
CA HIS A 57 17.18 -11.53 -9.35
C HIS A 57 18.57 -11.95 -8.86
N TYR A 58 19.66 -11.39 -9.41
CA TYR A 58 21.00 -11.85 -9.06
C TYR A 58 21.24 -11.90 -7.54
N MET A 59 21.59 -13.09 -7.03
CA MET A 59 21.83 -13.32 -5.62
C MET A 59 23.29 -13.03 -5.27
N SER A 60 23.67 -11.75 -5.34
CA SER A 60 25.00 -11.30 -4.93
C SER A 60 25.19 -11.47 -3.42
N PRO A 61 26.35 -11.97 -2.96
CA PRO A 61 26.66 -12.02 -1.52
C PRO A 61 26.98 -10.64 -0.91
N TYR A 62 27.12 -9.59 -1.73
CA TYR A 62 27.58 -8.27 -1.28
C TYR A 62 26.57 -7.14 -1.51
N GLN A 63 25.61 -7.31 -2.42
CA GLN A 63 24.70 -6.24 -2.83
C GLN A 63 23.29 -6.77 -3.02
N LEU A 64 22.31 -5.97 -2.62
CA LEU A 64 20.91 -6.25 -2.91
C LEU A 64 20.63 -6.03 -4.39
N ASN A 65 19.79 -6.88 -4.97
CA ASN A 65 19.29 -6.71 -6.32
C ASN A 65 18.14 -5.67 -6.35
N ALA A 66 17.65 -5.33 -7.55
CA ALA A 66 16.63 -4.28 -7.70
C ALA A 66 15.32 -4.58 -6.95
N TYR A 67 14.90 -5.85 -6.94
CA TYR A 67 13.72 -6.29 -6.18
C TYR A 67 13.91 -6.10 -4.68
N ALA A 68 15.03 -6.58 -4.14
CA ALA A 68 15.32 -6.45 -2.71
C ALA A 68 15.47 -4.99 -2.29
N LEU A 69 16.12 -4.15 -3.11
CA LEU A 69 16.21 -2.71 -2.85
C LEU A 69 14.83 -2.03 -2.85
N ALA A 70 13.97 -2.34 -3.82
CA ALA A 70 12.61 -1.82 -3.87
C ALA A 70 11.78 -2.24 -2.64
N LEU A 71 11.89 -3.52 -2.24
CA LEU A 71 11.25 -4.04 -1.03
C LEU A 71 11.72 -3.31 0.22
N THR A 72 13.03 -3.14 0.40
CA THR A 72 13.57 -2.44 1.57
C THR A 72 13.11 -0.98 1.59
N ALA A 73 13.23 -0.27 0.48
CA ALA A 73 12.91 1.15 0.41
C ALA A 73 11.45 1.48 0.74
N VAL A 74 10.52 0.71 0.17
CA VAL A 74 9.09 0.89 0.43
C VAL A 74 8.71 0.30 1.78
N GLY A 75 9.23 -0.90 2.06
CA GLY A 75 9.04 -1.67 3.28
C GLY A 75 9.36 -0.91 4.56
N GLU A 76 10.46 -0.15 4.57
CA GLU A 76 10.90 0.65 5.70
C GLU A 76 9.86 1.69 6.13
N ILE A 77 9.05 2.20 5.22
CA ILE A 77 8.06 3.24 5.52
C ILE A 77 6.67 2.65 5.75
N ILE A 78 6.24 1.73 4.90
CA ILE A 78 4.89 1.13 4.99
C ILE A 78 4.66 0.36 6.29
N GLN A 79 5.71 -0.24 6.85
CA GLN A 79 5.58 -1.08 8.04
C GLN A 79 5.16 -0.31 9.29
N HIS A 80 5.18 1.03 9.23
CA HIS A 80 4.71 1.89 10.31
C HIS A 80 3.19 2.10 10.29
N TYR A 81 2.52 1.78 9.19
CA TYR A 81 1.07 1.87 9.04
C TYR A 81 0.35 0.55 9.31
N ASP A 82 1.11 -0.55 9.34
CA ASP A 82 0.64 -1.87 9.72
C ASP A 82 0.95 -2.12 11.21
N SER A 83 -0.06 -2.49 11.99
CA SER A 83 0.08 -2.63 13.44
C SER A 83 0.74 -3.93 13.88
N ASP A 84 0.57 -5.03 13.13
CA ASP A 84 1.11 -6.34 13.50
C ASP A 84 2.40 -6.67 12.73
N LYS A 85 2.68 -5.93 11.64
CA LYS A 85 3.83 -6.08 10.77
C LYS A 85 3.94 -7.48 10.15
N MET A 86 2.79 -8.12 9.93
CA MET A 86 2.69 -9.43 9.30
C MET A 86 2.22 -9.25 7.85
N PHE A 87 3.16 -9.35 6.92
CA PHE A 87 2.91 -9.04 5.51
C PHE A 87 2.74 -10.31 4.69
N PRO A 88 1.56 -10.58 4.10
CA PRO A 88 1.42 -11.60 3.07
C PRO A 88 2.42 -11.38 1.94
N ALA A 89 3.24 -12.38 1.67
CA ALA A 89 4.27 -12.32 0.64
C ALA A 89 4.02 -13.41 -0.40
N LEU A 90 3.71 -12.98 -1.61
CA LEU A 90 3.35 -13.82 -2.74
C LEU A 90 4.40 -13.72 -3.85
N GLY A 91 4.61 -14.81 -4.57
CA GLY A 91 5.33 -14.85 -5.84
C GLY A 91 4.39 -15.24 -6.97
N PHE A 92 4.72 -14.89 -8.21
CA PHE A 92 3.96 -15.33 -9.38
C PHE A 92 4.87 -15.57 -10.59
N GLY A 93 4.43 -16.43 -11.51
CA GLY A 93 5.14 -16.67 -12.77
C GLY A 93 6.28 -17.70 -12.68
N ALA A 94 6.25 -18.59 -11.69
CA ALA A 94 7.25 -19.62 -11.48
C ALA A 94 6.68 -21.03 -11.61
N LYS A 95 7.55 -22.01 -11.86
CA LYS A 95 7.24 -23.43 -11.66
C LYS A 95 7.64 -23.85 -10.25
N LEU A 96 6.69 -24.43 -9.53
CA LEU A 96 6.91 -24.87 -8.15
C LEU A 96 7.38 -26.33 -8.10
N PRO A 97 8.28 -26.68 -7.17
CA PRO A 97 8.58 -28.08 -6.87
C PRO A 97 7.39 -28.75 -6.15
N PRO A 98 7.29 -30.09 -6.17
CA PRO A 98 8.18 -31.03 -6.87
C PRO A 98 7.76 -31.32 -8.33
N ASP A 99 6.55 -30.96 -8.73
CA ASP A 99 5.93 -31.37 -9.99
C ASP A 99 6.16 -30.38 -11.15
N GLY A 100 6.78 -29.23 -10.88
CA GLY A 100 7.09 -28.22 -11.89
C GLY A 100 5.83 -27.53 -12.43
N ARG A 101 4.73 -27.53 -11.67
CA ARG A 101 3.51 -26.84 -12.07
C ARG A 101 3.73 -25.34 -12.09
N VAL A 102 3.28 -24.72 -13.18
CA VAL A 102 3.26 -23.26 -13.30
C VAL A 102 2.27 -22.72 -12.30
N SER A 103 2.74 -21.81 -11.45
CA SER A 103 1.92 -21.06 -10.51
C SER A 103 1.94 -19.58 -10.85
N HIS A 104 0.76 -19.00 -10.91
CA HIS A 104 0.56 -17.55 -11.06
C HIS A 104 0.31 -16.86 -9.72
N GLU A 105 0.43 -17.60 -8.62
CA GLU A 105 0.39 -17.09 -7.25
C GLU A 105 0.87 -18.18 -6.29
N PHE A 106 1.85 -17.90 -5.45
CA PHE A 106 2.31 -18.82 -4.41
C PHE A 106 2.87 -18.09 -3.19
N PRO A 107 2.71 -18.61 -1.98
CA PRO A 107 3.29 -18.01 -0.79
C PRO A 107 4.82 -18.15 -0.80
N LEU A 108 5.55 -17.04 -0.62
CA LEU A 108 7.02 -17.05 -0.63
C LEU A 108 7.60 -17.83 0.55
N ASN A 109 6.87 -17.90 1.67
CA ASN A 109 7.26 -18.67 2.85
C ASN A 109 6.89 -20.17 2.74
N GLY A 110 6.28 -20.59 1.62
CA GLY A 110 5.85 -21.97 1.37
C GLY A 110 4.61 -22.42 2.16
N ASN A 111 3.98 -21.54 2.94
CA ASN A 111 2.79 -21.86 3.73
C ASN A 111 1.51 -21.34 3.05
N GLN A 112 0.73 -22.27 2.48
CA GLN A 112 -0.51 -21.95 1.77
C GLN A 112 -1.64 -21.44 2.68
N GLU A 113 -1.63 -21.84 3.96
CA GLU A 113 -2.64 -21.42 4.93
C GLU A 113 -2.32 -20.03 5.50
N ASN A 114 -1.04 -19.67 5.58
CA ASN A 114 -0.59 -18.39 6.09
C ASN A 114 0.62 -17.85 5.31
N PRO A 115 0.40 -17.01 4.28
CA PRO A 115 1.48 -16.42 3.48
C PRO A 115 2.24 -15.28 4.20
N SER A 116 1.86 -14.94 5.44
CA SER A 116 2.42 -13.76 6.12
C SER A 116 3.84 -13.98 6.62
N CYS A 117 4.67 -12.97 6.39
CA CYS A 117 6.06 -12.87 6.82
C CYS A 117 6.20 -11.79 7.90
N CYS A 118 7.05 -12.00 8.89
CA CYS A 118 7.30 -11.05 9.97
C CYS A 118 8.26 -9.94 9.49
N GLY A 119 7.72 -8.74 9.29
CA GLY A 119 8.52 -7.60 8.85
C GLY A 119 9.07 -7.74 7.43
N ILE A 120 9.84 -6.73 7.01
CA ILE A 120 10.50 -6.71 5.69
C ILE A 120 11.63 -7.72 5.63
N ASP A 121 12.35 -7.93 6.74
CA ASP A 121 13.41 -8.94 6.83
C ASP A 121 12.85 -10.36 6.58
N GLY A 122 11.67 -10.67 7.11
CA GLY A 122 10.99 -11.95 6.84
C GLY A 122 10.59 -12.11 5.38
N ILE A 123 10.14 -11.03 4.73
CA ILE A 123 9.83 -11.04 3.29
C ILE A 123 11.11 -11.30 2.48
N LEU A 124 12.22 -10.64 2.81
CA LEU A 124 13.52 -10.81 2.14
C LEU A 124 14.06 -12.23 2.30
N GLU A 125 13.95 -12.81 3.49
CA GLU A 125 14.34 -14.20 3.74
C GLU A 125 13.50 -15.17 2.89
N ALA A 126 12.17 -15.02 2.91
CA ALA A 126 11.25 -15.84 2.13
C ALA A 126 11.48 -15.70 0.61
N TYR A 127 11.74 -14.48 0.14
CA TYR A 127 12.11 -14.18 -1.24
C TYR A 127 13.39 -14.90 -1.67
N HIS A 128 14.47 -14.79 -0.88
CA HIS A 128 15.72 -15.48 -1.17
C HIS A 128 15.61 -17.00 -1.08
N HIS A 129 14.78 -17.51 -0.17
CA HIS A 129 14.47 -18.94 -0.10
C HIS A 129 13.75 -19.40 -1.37
N SER A 130 12.68 -18.69 -1.75
CA SER A 130 11.90 -18.98 -2.97
C SER A 130 12.76 -18.98 -4.23
N LEU A 131 13.68 -18.00 -4.39
CA LEU A 131 14.58 -17.93 -5.55
C LEU A 131 15.48 -19.16 -5.71
N ARG A 132 15.76 -19.90 -4.63
CA ARG A 132 16.58 -21.13 -4.66
C ARG A 132 15.76 -22.39 -4.92
N THR A 133 14.44 -22.34 -4.74
CA THR A 133 13.58 -23.53 -4.77
C THR A 133 12.68 -23.57 -6.01
N VAL A 134 12.22 -22.41 -6.49
CA VAL A 134 11.35 -22.34 -7.67
C VAL A 134 12.15 -22.18 -8.95
N GLN A 135 11.56 -22.57 -10.08
CA GLN A 135 12.12 -22.30 -11.40
C GLN A 135 11.40 -21.11 -12.02
N LEU A 136 12.14 -20.04 -12.35
CA LEU A 136 11.57 -18.88 -13.03
C LEU A 136 10.95 -19.27 -14.37
N TYR A 137 9.74 -18.80 -14.66
CA TYR A 137 8.98 -19.23 -15.84
C TYR A 137 8.06 -18.13 -16.38
N GLY A 138 6.82 -18.43 -16.76
CA GLY A 138 5.85 -17.45 -17.22
C GLY A 138 4.54 -18.13 -17.59
N PRO A 139 3.57 -17.38 -18.13
CA PRO A 139 3.58 -15.94 -18.39
C PRO A 139 3.57 -15.05 -17.13
N THR A 140 3.78 -13.75 -17.33
CA THR A 140 3.65 -12.70 -16.31
C THR A 140 2.20 -12.26 -16.18
N ASN A 141 1.51 -12.74 -15.16
CA ASN A 141 0.07 -12.53 -14.98
C ASN A 141 -0.22 -11.84 -13.64
N PHE A 142 -0.84 -10.66 -13.67
CA PHE A 142 -1.18 -9.92 -12.44
C PHE A 142 -2.61 -10.20 -11.97
N ALA A 143 -3.51 -10.61 -12.87
CA ALA A 143 -4.91 -10.80 -12.52
C ALA A 143 -5.12 -11.76 -11.33
N PRO A 144 -4.35 -12.86 -11.16
CA PRO A 144 -4.50 -13.74 -10.01
C PRO A 144 -4.22 -13.03 -8.67
N VAL A 145 -3.07 -12.36 -8.54
CA VAL A 145 -2.69 -11.68 -7.29
C VAL A 145 -3.59 -10.48 -6.98
N VAL A 146 -4.01 -9.73 -8.01
CA VAL A 146 -4.98 -8.64 -7.85
C VAL A 146 -6.33 -9.18 -7.36
N THR A 147 -6.80 -10.28 -7.96
CA THR A 147 -8.08 -10.90 -7.58
C THR A 147 -8.03 -11.48 -6.16
N HIS A 148 -6.91 -12.08 -5.76
CA HIS A 148 -6.73 -12.57 -4.41
C HIS A 148 -6.87 -11.45 -3.39
N VAL A 149 -6.10 -10.38 -3.53
CA VAL A 149 -6.14 -9.27 -2.57
C VAL A 149 -7.51 -8.57 -2.60
N ALA A 150 -8.13 -8.44 -3.76
CA ALA A 150 -9.49 -7.94 -3.90
C ALA A 150 -10.50 -8.79 -3.12
N ARG A 151 -10.40 -10.12 -3.20
CA ARG A 151 -11.27 -11.02 -2.44
C ARG A 151 -11.13 -10.79 -0.93
N ASN A 152 -9.90 -10.65 -0.43
CA ASN A 152 -9.66 -10.40 0.99
C ASN A 152 -10.19 -9.01 1.41
N ALA A 153 -9.95 -7.97 0.59
CA ALA A 153 -10.47 -6.62 0.83
C ALA A 153 -12.01 -6.57 0.81
N ALA A 154 -12.68 -7.48 0.10
CA ALA A 154 -14.13 -7.56 0.08
C ALA A 154 -14.74 -8.10 1.39
N GLU A 155 -13.97 -8.79 2.24
CA GLU A 155 -14.45 -9.38 3.49
C GLU A 155 -14.76 -8.32 4.55
N VAL A 156 -14.00 -7.21 4.58
CA VAL A 156 -14.13 -6.14 5.57
C VAL A 156 -14.18 -4.79 4.87
N GLN A 157 -15.39 -4.22 4.77
CA GLN A 157 -15.66 -2.95 4.07
C GLN A 157 -16.24 -1.86 5.00
N ASP A 158 -16.17 -2.06 6.32
CA ASP A 158 -16.67 -1.11 7.33
C ASP A 158 -15.69 0.06 7.62
N GLY A 159 -14.60 0.13 6.85
CA GLY A 159 -13.53 1.11 6.97
C GLY A 159 -12.51 0.84 8.09
N SER A 160 -12.62 -0.29 8.78
CA SER A 160 -11.59 -0.70 9.75
C SER A 160 -10.30 -1.20 9.08
N GLN A 161 -10.37 -1.67 7.84
CA GLN A 161 -9.24 -2.19 7.08
C GLN A 161 -9.18 -1.58 5.69
N TYR A 162 -7.96 -1.37 5.19
CA TYR A 162 -7.67 -0.95 3.83
C TYR A 162 -6.47 -1.73 3.30
N SER A 163 -6.62 -2.40 2.17
CA SER A 163 -5.60 -3.27 1.61
C SER A 163 -4.71 -2.52 0.61
N VAL A 164 -3.41 -2.75 0.64
CA VAL A 164 -2.47 -2.23 -0.36
C VAL A 164 -1.69 -3.41 -0.93
N LEU A 165 -1.79 -3.64 -2.23
CA LEU A 165 -1.03 -4.65 -2.97
C LEU A 165 0.18 -3.98 -3.63
N LEU A 166 1.40 -4.36 -3.24
CA LEU A 166 2.63 -3.99 -3.93
C LEU A 166 3.05 -5.09 -4.89
N ILE A 167 3.06 -4.79 -6.19
CA ILE A 167 3.59 -5.65 -7.25
C ILE A 167 4.98 -5.13 -7.64
N ILE A 168 5.98 -6.01 -7.66
CA ILE A 168 7.30 -5.69 -8.22
C ILE A 168 7.52 -6.58 -9.44
N THR A 169 7.80 -5.99 -10.59
CA THR A 169 7.91 -6.68 -11.89
C THR A 169 8.99 -6.06 -12.77
N ASP A 170 9.49 -6.80 -13.75
CA ASP A 170 10.47 -6.29 -14.72
C ASP A 170 9.87 -5.63 -15.95
N GLY A 171 8.53 -5.59 -16.08
CA GLY A 171 7.86 -4.74 -17.06
C GLY A 171 7.04 -5.44 -18.13
N VAL A 172 6.94 -6.76 -18.14
CA VAL A 172 6.13 -7.48 -19.14
C VAL A 172 4.86 -7.98 -18.49
N ILE A 173 3.68 -7.60 -18.99
CA ILE A 173 2.40 -8.17 -18.57
C ILE A 173 1.77 -8.95 -19.73
N SER A 174 1.37 -10.18 -19.47
CA SER A 174 0.81 -11.10 -20.48
C SER A 174 -0.72 -11.13 -20.45
N ASP A 175 -1.35 -10.84 -19.30
CA ASP A 175 -2.79 -10.92 -19.08
C ASP A 175 -3.46 -9.54 -18.94
N MET A 176 -3.03 -8.56 -19.75
CA MET A 176 -3.48 -7.17 -19.66
C MET A 176 -5.01 -7.02 -19.58
N ALA A 177 -5.76 -7.75 -20.41
CA ALA A 177 -7.22 -7.67 -20.43
C ALA A 177 -7.86 -8.18 -19.12
N GLN A 178 -7.34 -9.28 -18.57
CA GLN A 178 -7.78 -9.88 -17.31
C GLN A 178 -7.36 -9.01 -16.13
N THR A 179 -6.18 -8.41 -16.17
CA THR A 179 -5.68 -7.49 -15.15
C THR A 179 -6.53 -6.23 -15.10
N LYS A 180 -6.88 -5.63 -16.25
CA LYS A 180 -7.84 -4.52 -16.31
C LYS A 180 -9.21 -4.90 -15.76
N GLU A 181 -9.71 -6.10 -16.08
CA GLU A 181 -10.97 -6.60 -15.52
C GLU A 181 -10.89 -6.74 -13.99
N ALA A 182 -9.79 -7.28 -13.47
CA ALA A 182 -9.55 -7.41 -12.04
C ALA A 182 -9.49 -6.04 -11.34
N ILE A 183 -8.78 -5.06 -11.93
CA ILE A 183 -8.68 -3.68 -11.42
C ILE A 183 -10.05 -2.99 -11.42
N VAL A 184 -10.82 -3.07 -12.50
CA VAL A 184 -12.18 -2.49 -12.56
C VAL A 184 -13.09 -3.11 -11.49
N ASN A 185 -12.95 -4.40 -11.21
CA ASN A 185 -13.71 -5.07 -10.16
C ASN A 185 -13.23 -4.72 -8.75
N ALA A 186 -11.92 -4.47 -8.59
CA ALA A 186 -11.29 -4.05 -7.34
C ALA A 186 -11.55 -2.59 -6.99
N ALA A 187 -11.80 -1.71 -7.96
CA ALA A 187 -11.97 -0.27 -7.77
C ALA A 187 -13.11 0.13 -6.81
N LYS A 188 -14.08 -0.75 -6.57
CA LYS A 188 -15.18 -0.55 -5.59
C LYS A 188 -14.83 -1.00 -4.17
N LEU A 189 -13.69 -1.65 -3.96
CA LEU A 189 -13.26 -2.27 -2.70
C LEU A 189 -12.27 -1.37 -1.95
N PRO A 190 -12.07 -1.55 -0.63
CA PRO A 190 -11.09 -0.80 0.16
C PRO A 190 -9.66 -1.27 -0.16
N MET A 191 -9.21 -1.06 -1.39
CA MET A 191 -7.86 -1.41 -1.80
C MET A 191 -7.23 -0.46 -2.80
N SER A 192 -5.90 -0.45 -2.76
CA SER A 192 -4.99 0.19 -3.72
C SER A 192 -3.95 -0.83 -4.21
N ILE A 193 -3.36 -0.53 -5.36
CA ILE A 193 -2.33 -1.32 -6.03
C ILE A 193 -1.17 -0.39 -6.34
N ILE A 194 0.03 -0.79 -5.96
CA ILE A 194 1.28 -0.12 -6.30
C ILE A 194 2.04 -1.09 -7.21
N ILE A 195 2.52 -0.60 -8.35
CA ILE A 195 3.35 -1.38 -9.27
C ILE A 195 4.72 -0.71 -9.36
N ILE A 196 5.77 -1.43 -8.98
CA ILE A 196 7.15 -0.99 -9.13
C ILE A 196 7.80 -1.73 -10.29
N GLY A 197 8.17 -0.98 -11.32
CA GLY A 197 8.89 -1.49 -12.48
C GLY A 197 10.40 -1.49 -12.24
N VAL A 198 11.03 -2.65 -12.22
CA VAL A 198 12.49 -2.80 -12.14
C VAL A 198 13.11 -3.14 -13.49
N GLY A 199 14.41 -2.91 -13.65
CA GLY A 199 15.11 -3.20 -14.90
C GLY A 199 14.96 -2.09 -15.96
N GLN A 200 15.15 -2.48 -17.22
CA GLN A 200 15.28 -1.55 -18.35
C GLN A 200 14.22 -1.78 -19.44
N ALA A 201 13.16 -2.54 -19.15
CA ALA A 201 12.07 -2.74 -20.10
C ALA A 201 11.30 -1.44 -20.37
N GLU A 202 10.47 -1.48 -21.42
CA GLU A 202 9.46 -0.45 -21.68
C GLU A 202 8.25 -0.72 -20.78
N PHE A 203 7.74 0.33 -20.14
CA PHE A 203 6.67 0.22 -19.13
C PHE A 203 5.33 0.78 -19.63
N ASP A 204 5.12 0.85 -20.93
CA ASP A 204 3.89 1.42 -21.53
C ASP A 204 2.62 0.77 -20.99
N ALA A 205 2.67 -0.55 -20.82
CA ALA A 205 1.59 -1.33 -20.21
C ALA A 205 1.28 -0.87 -18.77
N MET A 206 2.29 -0.49 -18.00
CA MET A 206 2.14 -0.10 -16.60
C MET A 206 1.67 1.34 -16.49
N VAL A 207 2.14 2.22 -17.38
CA VAL A 207 1.60 3.57 -17.54
C VAL A 207 0.13 3.52 -17.95
N GLU A 208 -0.25 2.58 -18.82
CA GLU A 208 -1.66 2.35 -19.17
C GLU A 208 -2.49 1.88 -17.97
N LEU A 209 -1.91 1.13 -17.03
CA LEU A 209 -2.60 0.66 -15.82
C LEU A 209 -2.73 1.74 -14.74
N ASP A 210 -1.86 2.74 -14.72
CA ASP A 210 -1.79 3.83 -13.73
C ASP A 210 -3.07 4.68 -13.69
N GLY A 211 -3.82 4.75 -14.79
CA GLY A 211 -5.15 5.36 -14.80
C GLY A 211 -5.20 6.90 -14.80
N ASP A 212 -4.05 7.57 -14.62
CA ASP A 212 -3.87 9.03 -14.58
C ASP A 212 -4.41 9.75 -15.84
N ASP A 213 -4.02 9.29 -17.03
CA ASP A 213 -4.45 9.89 -18.29
C ASP A 213 -5.85 9.41 -18.69
N VAL A 214 -6.11 8.11 -18.52
CA VAL A 214 -7.34 7.44 -18.94
C VAL A 214 -7.77 6.43 -17.89
N ARG A 215 -8.92 6.70 -17.26
CA ARG A 215 -9.53 5.78 -16.29
C ARG A 215 -9.66 4.37 -16.88
N ILE A 216 -9.13 3.38 -16.15
CA ILE A 216 -9.17 1.97 -16.56
C ILE A 216 -10.60 1.53 -16.86
N SER A 217 -10.76 0.81 -17.97
CA SER A 217 -12.02 0.19 -18.35
C SER A 217 -11.82 -1.24 -18.85
N SER A 218 -12.85 -2.06 -18.66
CA SER A 218 -12.91 -3.41 -19.20
C SER A 218 -14.35 -3.73 -19.58
N ARG A 219 -14.55 -4.29 -20.79
CA ARG A 219 -15.86 -4.68 -21.33
C ARG A 219 -16.93 -3.58 -21.24
N GLY A 220 -16.54 -2.32 -21.46
CA GLY A 220 -17.43 -1.17 -21.42
C GLY A 220 -17.76 -0.64 -20.02
N LYS A 221 -17.20 -1.24 -18.95
CA LYS A 221 -17.31 -0.74 -17.57
C LYS A 221 -16.05 0.02 -17.18
N LEU A 222 -16.22 1.24 -16.69
CA LEU A 222 -15.14 2.07 -16.12
C LEU A 222 -14.89 1.70 -14.65
N ALA A 223 -13.64 1.79 -14.21
CA ALA A 223 -13.28 1.73 -12.81
C ALA A 223 -13.91 2.91 -12.05
N GLU A 224 -14.50 2.65 -10.89
CA GLU A 224 -15.21 3.66 -10.09
C GLU A 224 -14.26 4.71 -9.50
N ARG A 225 -13.00 4.34 -9.27
CA ARG A 225 -11.93 5.17 -8.70
C ARG A 225 -10.61 4.81 -9.36
N ASP A 226 -9.62 5.70 -9.21
CA ASP A 226 -8.24 5.28 -9.39
C ASP A 226 -7.78 4.47 -8.21
N ILE A 227 -7.06 3.40 -8.48
CA ILE A 227 -6.50 2.52 -7.45
C ILE A 227 -5.10 2.02 -7.79
N VAL A 228 -4.53 2.37 -8.94
CA VAL A 228 -3.21 1.90 -9.36
C VAL A 228 -2.25 3.08 -9.29
N GLN A 229 -1.06 2.85 -8.75
CA GLN A 229 0.08 3.74 -8.87
C GLN A 229 1.22 2.97 -9.51
N PHE A 230 1.77 3.46 -10.62
CA PHE A 230 3.00 2.94 -11.21
C PHE A 230 4.21 3.81 -10.85
N VAL A 231 5.32 3.16 -10.49
CA VAL A 231 6.61 3.82 -10.23
C VAL A 231 7.76 3.06 -10.90
N PRO A 232 8.47 3.65 -11.87
CA PRO A 232 9.68 3.05 -12.43
C PRO A 232 10.87 3.18 -11.46
N PHE A 233 11.34 2.08 -10.90
CA PHE A 233 12.42 2.06 -9.91
C PHE A 233 13.73 2.67 -10.44
N ARG A 234 13.99 2.53 -11.74
CA ARG A 234 15.21 3.05 -12.40
C ARG A 234 15.41 4.56 -12.24
N ASP A 235 14.35 5.33 -12.02
CA ASP A 235 14.40 6.78 -11.87
C ASP A 235 14.98 7.20 -10.50
N TYR A 236 15.14 6.25 -9.58
CA TYR A 236 15.61 6.44 -8.20
C TYR A 236 16.94 5.73 -7.91
N VAL A 237 17.53 5.07 -8.92
CA VAL A 237 18.85 4.46 -8.79
C VAL A 237 19.88 5.42 -9.36
N ASP A 238 20.42 6.29 -8.51
CA ASP A 238 21.48 7.23 -8.91
C ASP A 238 22.84 6.51 -9.01
N ARG A 239 23.59 6.78 -10.09
CA ARG A 239 24.96 6.26 -10.30
C ARG A 239 25.99 6.95 -9.39
N THR A 240 25.61 8.02 -8.71
CA THR A 240 26.51 8.86 -7.91
C THR A 240 26.65 8.44 -6.43
N GLY A 241 25.90 7.43 -5.96
CA GLY A 241 26.11 6.81 -4.64
C GLY A 241 25.33 7.42 -3.46
N ASN A 242 24.46 8.41 -3.68
CA ASN A 242 23.57 8.95 -2.64
C ASN A 242 22.27 8.13 -2.50
N HIS A 243 22.41 6.85 -2.13
CA HIS A 243 21.30 5.89 -2.06
C HIS A 243 20.20 6.31 -1.08
N VAL A 244 20.52 6.93 0.06
CA VAL A 244 19.52 7.27 1.10
C VAL A 244 18.48 8.29 0.60
N LEU A 245 18.92 9.35 -0.07
CA LEU A 245 18.03 10.38 -0.60
C LEU A 245 17.16 9.86 -1.74
N SER A 246 17.69 8.90 -2.51
CA SER A 246 16.96 8.32 -3.63
C SER A 246 15.89 7.33 -3.16
N MET A 247 16.16 6.55 -2.11
CA MET A 247 15.16 5.66 -1.49
C MET A 247 14.03 6.45 -0.81
N ALA A 248 14.33 7.57 -0.14
CA ALA A 248 13.30 8.43 0.45
C ALA A 248 12.37 9.05 -0.60
N ARG A 249 12.90 9.42 -1.78
CA ARG A 249 12.10 9.91 -2.91
C ARG A 249 11.23 8.81 -3.51
N LEU A 250 11.78 7.61 -3.68
CA LEU A 250 11.03 6.46 -4.17
C LEU A 250 9.83 6.19 -3.27
N ALA A 251 10.06 6.09 -1.95
CA ALA A 251 8.98 5.77 -1.04
C ALA A 251 7.93 6.89 -0.93
N ARG A 252 8.34 8.16 -1.08
CA ARG A 252 7.40 9.28 -1.20
C ARG A 252 6.50 9.11 -2.41
N ASP A 253 7.06 8.81 -3.57
CA ASP A 253 6.30 8.73 -4.83
C ASP A 253 5.42 7.46 -4.85
N VAL A 254 5.91 6.35 -4.31
CA VAL A 254 5.16 5.10 -4.12
C VAL A 254 3.93 5.28 -3.22
N LEU A 255 4.00 6.16 -2.22
CA LEU A 255 2.94 6.38 -1.24
C LEU A 255 2.14 7.67 -1.49
N ALA A 256 2.41 8.39 -2.58
CA ALA A 256 1.82 9.69 -2.83
C ALA A 256 0.29 9.64 -2.94
N GLU A 257 -0.24 8.59 -3.58
CA GLU A 257 -1.67 8.50 -3.88
C GLU A 257 -2.50 7.71 -2.86
N ILE A 258 -1.87 6.83 -2.09
CA ILE A 258 -2.58 5.99 -1.11
C ILE A 258 -3.49 6.80 -0.16
N PRO A 259 -3.04 7.96 0.38
CA PRO A 259 -3.90 8.80 1.22
C PRO A 259 -5.19 9.25 0.52
N ASP A 260 -5.09 9.72 -0.73
CA ASP A 260 -6.22 10.24 -1.49
C ASP A 260 -7.13 9.11 -1.96
N GLN A 261 -6.57 7.99 -2.39
CA GLN A 261 -7.32 6.79 -2.77
C GLN A 261 -8.12 6.22 -1.59
N LEU A 262 -7.55 6.20 -0.38
CA LEU A 262 -8.25 5.79 0.84
C LEU A 262 -9.37 6.76 1.20
N VAL A 263 -9.08 8.06 1.27
CA VAL A 263 -10.09 9.07 1.63
C VAL A 263 -11.22 9.09 0.60
N SER A 264 -10.90 8.95 -0.69
CA SER A 264 -11.87 8.85 -1.79
C SER A 264 -12.81 7.65 -1.60
N TYR A 265 -12.27 6.47 -1.27
CA TYR A 265 -13.07 5.29 -0.95
C TYR A 265 -13.99 5.54 0.26
N MET A 266 -13.44 6.02 1.37
CA MET A 266 -14.21 6.24 2.61
C MET A 266 -15.34 7.25 2.40
N LYS A 267 -15.07 8.35 1.67
CA LYS A 267 -16.09 9.34 1.30
C LYS A 267 -17.18 8.72 0.42
N ALA A 268 -16.81 7.95 -0.61
CA ALA A 268 -17.76 7.30 -1.50
C ALA A 268 -18.68 6.30 -0.78
N GLN A 269 -18.18 5.63 0.26
CA GLN A 269 -18.95 4.68 1.08
C GLN A 269 -19.67 5.35 2.27
N GLY A 270 -19.54 6.67 2.46
CA GLY A 270 -20.13 7.37 3.60
C GLY A 270 -19.50 7.01 4.96
N ILE A 271 -18.29 6.47 4.96
CA ILE A 271 -17.56 6.05 6.15
C ILE A 271 -16.86 7.26 6.76
N ARG A 272 -17.14 7.53 8.04
CA ARG A 272 -16.45 8.56 8.82
C ARG A 272 -15.37 7.94 9.72
N PRO A 273 -14.28 8.68 10.01
CA PRO A 273 -13.29 8.25 10.98
C PRO A 273 -13.96 7.93 12.32
N ARG A 274 -13.57 6.82 12.96
CA ARG A 274 -14.05 6.52 14.32
C ARG A 274 -13.43 7.52 15.28
N THR A 275 -14.25 8.15 16.11
CA THR A 275 -13.74 8.94 17.23
C THR A 275 -13.19 7.97 18.28
N LEU A 276 -11.91 8.12 18.63
CA LEU A 276 -11.36 7.42 19.80
C LEU A 276 -12.25 7.73 21.02
N PRO A 277 -12.55 6.75 21.89
CA PRO A 277 -13.23 7.04 23.15
C PRO A 277 -12.44 8.14 23.86
N ALA A 278 -13.13 9.21 24.26
CA ALA A 278 -12.52 10.24 25.08
C ALA A 278 -11.84 9.54 26.28
N ALA A 279 -10.55 9.84 26.50
CA ALA A 279 -9.87 9.35 27.69
C ALA A 279 -10.76 9.65 28.91
N PRO A 280 -10.97 8.69 29.83
CA PRO A 280 -11.81 8.95 31.00
C PRO A 280 -11.30 10.21 31.66
N GLU A 281 -12.18 11.20 31.82
CA GLU A 281 -11.85 12.47 32.46
C GLU A 281 -11.10 12.15 33.75
N ARG A 282 -9.84 12.59 33.84
CA ARG A 282 -9.12 12.54 35.11
C ARG A 282 -9.90 13.43 36.06
N SER A 283 -10.65 12.80 36.95
CA SER A 283 -11.34 13.49 38.03
C SER A 283 -10.30 14.36 38.75
N PRO A 284 -10.60 15.65 39.00
CA PRO A 284 -9.66 16.52 39.69
C PRO A 284 -9.35 15.91 41.05
N PRO A 285 -8.10 16.02 41.53
CA PRO A 285 -7.71 15.45 42.82
C PRO A 285 -8.65 15.99 43.90
N ARG A 286 -9.36 15.09 44.59
CA ARG A 286 -10.16 15.43 45.76
C ARG A 286 -9.26 16.13 46.77
N SER A 287 -9.59 17.38 47.09
CA SER A 287 -8.96 18.13 48.18
C SER A 287 -8.97 17.30 49.46
N PRO A 288 -7.87 17.21 50.22
CA PRO A 288 -7.81 16.40 51.43
C PRO A 288 -8.85 16.88 52.44
N THR A 289 -9.70 15.95 52.87
CA THR A 289 -10.74 16.16 53.87
C THR A 289 -10.09 16.56 55.19
N ARG A 290 -10.46 17.74 55.71
CA ARG A 290 -9.99 18.26 56.99
C ARG A 290 -10.53 17.37 58.11
N THR A 291 -9.65 16.59 58.75
CA THR A 291 -9.98 15.81 59.95
C THR A 291 -10.33 16.76 61.10
N PRO A 292 -11.48 16.58 61.80
CA PRO A 292 -11.76 17.32 63.03
C PRO A 292 -10.87 16.82 64.17
N PRO A 293 -10.50 17.69 65.14
CA PRO A 293 -9.65 17.30 66.26
C PRO A 293 -10.38 16.35 67.23
N ALA A 294 -9.62 15.39 67.76
CA ALA A 294 -10.09 14.39 68.71
C ALA A 294 -10.41 15.01 70.08
N SER A 295 -11.55 14.61 70.67
CA SER A 295 -11.91 14.96 72.05
C SER A 295 -11.12 14.11 73.06
N PRO A 296 -10.83 14.64 74.28
CA PRO A 296 -9.96 13.98 75.24
C PRO A 296 -10.65 12.78 75.91
N LEU A 297 -9.90 11.67 76.04
CA LEU A 297 -10.27 10.50 76.84
C LEU A 297 -10.07 10.80 78.33
N HIS A 298 -11.15 10.75 79.10
CA HIS A 298 -11.11 10.56 80.55
C HIS A 298 -10.67 9.13 80.86
N THR A 299 -9.61 8.96 81.64
CA THR A 299 -9.24 7.66 82.23
C THR A 299 -9.87 7.55 83.62
N HIS A 300 -10.50 6.41 83.83
CA HIS A 300 -11.10 5.90 85.05
C HIS A 300 -10.08 5.67 86.19
N ILE A 301 -10.59 5.57 87.42
CA ILE A 301 -10.04 4.63 88.42
C ILE A 301 -10.59 3.24 88.07
#